data_AF-A0AAW4J9Q3-F1
#
_entry.id   AF-A0AAW4J9Q3-F1
#
_cell.length_a   1.000
_cell.length_b   1.000
_cell.length_c   1.000
_cell.angle_alpha   90.00
_cell.angle_beta   90.00
_cell.angle_gamma   90.00
#
_symmetry.space_group_name_H-M   'P 1'
#
loop_
_entity.id
_entity.type
_entity.pdbx_description
1 polymer ?
#
loop_
_entity_poly.entity_id
_entity_poly.type
_entity_poly.pdbx_seq_one_letter_code
_entity_poly.pdbx_strand_id
1 'polypeptide(L)'
;MEMWSLGTALRNPYRIEEFLRVLSRFDGEIWNNNTQLDYYIELIRSNVVNPKKVRISDLNCNQQEARRIMRNRYKDAPMRGRVLGSLFEKLGIINIINNRINITQIGSNILERNGDFSENLIEALRSWRYINPISQLNNSIRTTNFNPFIATINIIERVNQIIGENSGISYQEYIFFVKILDCYDLIDYFANLIVNSRRDMRVLQNQIEFVRRNCINDYNENDYSDNEIKYFVATNLLTFNNGILNLNY
;
A
#
# COMPACT_ATOMS: atom_id res chain seq x y z
N MET A 1 -17.00 -7.59 -3.72
CA MET A 1 -16.18 -6.39 -3.98
C MET A 1 -14.93 -6.46 -3.12
N GLU A 2 -13.82 -5.87 -3.57
CA GLU A 2 -12.60 -5.74 -2.77
C GLU A 2 -12.18 -4.27 -2.72
N MET A 3 -11.79 -3.82 -1.52
CA MET A 3 -11.16 -2.52 -1.32
C MET A 3 -9.69 -2.66 -1.67
N TRP A 4 -9.17 -1.73 -2.48
CA TRP A 4 -7.75 -1.74 -2.82
C TRP A 4 -6.89 -1.51 -1.58
N SER A 5 -5.69 -2.09 -1.52
CA SER A 5 -4.77 -1.84 -0.41
C SER A 5 -3.31 -1.96 -0.84
N LEU A 6 -2.42 -1.20 -0.19
CA LEU A 6 -0.97 -1.39 -0.28
C LEU A 6 -0.51 -2.63 0.50
N GLY A 7 -1.28 -3.06 1.50
CA GLY A 7 -0.91 -4.07 2.49
C GLY A 7 -0.22 -3.44 3.70
N THR A 8 0.07 -4.25 4.73
CA THR A 8 0.63 -3.78 6.01
C THR A 8 2.03 -4.31 6.31
N ALA A 9 2.71 -4.87 5.31
CA ALA A 9 4.03 -5.48 5.45
C ALA A 9 5.09 -4.46 5.94
N LEU A 10 4.99 -3.22 5.48
CA LEU A 10 5.85 -2.11 5.89
C LEU A 10 4.98 -0.89 6.23
N ARG A 11 4.75 -0.66 7.53
CA ARG A 11 3.82 0.38 8.02
C ARG A 11 4.40 1.80 8.10
N ASN A 12 5.67 1.95 7.77
CA ASN A 12 6.37 3.22 7.79
C ASN A 12 7.08 3.40 6.44
N PRO A 13 6.62 4.32 5.56
CA PRO A 13 7.21 4.52 4.23
C PRO A 13 8.67 4.97 4.30
N TYR A 14 9.08 5.71 5.33
CA TYR A 14 10.47 6.16 5.50
C TYR A 14 11.48 5.01 5.70
N ARG A 15 10.98 3.79 5.91
CA ARG A 15 11.79 2.57 6.05
C ARG A 15 11.97 1.83 4.72
N ILE A 16 11.41 2.30 3.61
CA ILE A 16 11.55 1.62 2.30
C ILE A 16 13.03 1.42 1.95
N GLU A 17 13.86 2.45 2.13
CA GLU A 17 15.29 2.40 1.77
C GLU A 17 16.04 1.25 2.47
N GLU A 18 15.90 1.11 3.79
CA GLU A 18 16.63 0.09 4.56
C GLU A 18 16.19 -1.34 4.21
N PHE A 19 14.90 -1.56 3.94
CA PHE A 19 14.39 -2.86 3.50
C PHE A 19 14.85 -3.17 2.07
N LEU A 20 14.73 -2.18 1.17
CA LEU A 20 15.16 -2.31 -0.23
C LEU A 20 16.67 -2.55 -0.33
N ARG A 21 17.48 -1.92 0.53
CA ARG A 21 18.93 -2.13 0.59
C ARG A 21 19.29 -3.58 0.90
N VAL A 22 18.53 -4.26 1.76
CA VAL A 22 18.73 -5.70 1.99
C VAL A 22 18.25 -6.52 0.80
N LEU A 23 17.10 -6.19 0.20
CA LEU A 23 16.58 -6.89 -0.97
C LEU A 23 17.54 -6.79 -2.17
N SER A 24 18.25 -5.66 -2.32
CA SER A 24 19.14 -5.43 -3.45
C SER A 24 20.28 -6.44 -3.59
N ARG A 25 20.61 -7.15 -2.49
CA ARG A 25 21.57 -8.26 -2.50
C ARG A 25 21.08 -9.48 -3.27
N PHE A 26 19.79 -9.53 -3.59
CA PHE A 26 19.12 -10.60 -4.33
C PHE A 26 18.71 -10.15 -5.73
N ASP A 27 19.22 -9.03 -6.23
CA ASP A 27 18.95 -8.59 -7.60
C ASP A 27 19.43 -9.65 -8.61
N GLY A 28 18.60 -9.94 -9.61
CA GLY A 28 18.81 -11.03 -10.57
C GLY A 28 18.53 -12.45 -10.04
N GLU A 29 18.31 -12.65 -8.74
CA GLU A 29 18.02 -13.99 -8.18
C GLU A 29 16.62 -14.48 -8.49
N ILE A 30 16.44 -15.81 -8.54
CA ILE A 30 15.11 -16.42 -8.72
C ILE A 30 14.24 -16.14 -7.49
N TRP A 31 13.09 -15.50 -7.65
CA TRP A 31 12.16 -15.14 -6.58
C TRP A 31 11.24 -16.29 -6.15
N ASN A 32 11.82 -17.32 -5.54
CA ASN A 32 11.13 -18.49 -5.02
C ASN A 32 11.06 -18.50 -3.48
N ASN A 33 10.44 -19.53 -2.90
CA ASN A 33 10.28 -19.68 -1.45
C ASN A 33 11.60 -19.64 -0.65
N ASN A 34 12.72 -20.10 -1.22
CA ASN A 34 14.02 -20.03 -0.54
C ASN A 34 14.54 -18.60 -0.54
N THR A 35 14.55 -17.92 -1.69
CA THR A 35 15.03 -16.53 -1.80
C THR A 35 14.17 -15.57 -0.99
N GLN A 36 12.85 -15.76 -0.98
CA GLN A 36 11.93 -15.01 -0.11
C GLN A 36 12.25 -15.20 1.37
N LEU A 37 12.56 -16.43 1.78
CA LEU A 37 12.96 -16.73 3.15
C LEU A 37 14.34 -16.13 3.48
N ASP A 38 15.29 -16.22 2.56
CA ASP A 38 16.63 -15.66 2.72
C ASP A 38 16.59 -14.15 2.89
N TYR A 39 15.80 -13.46 2.08
CA TYR A 39 15.59 -12.04 2.22
C TYR A 39 15.12 -11.68 3.63
N TYR A 40 14.14 -12.39 4.17
CA TYR A 40 13.66 -12.13 5.53
C TYR A 40 14.68 -12.49 6.62
N ILE A 41 15.49 -13.53 6.43
CA ILE A 41 16.63 -13.85 7.31
C ILE A 41 17.65 -12.70 7.31
N GLU A 42 17.98 -12.18 6.14
CA GLU A 42 18.94 -11.08 5.99
C GLU A 42 18.43 -9.76 6.60
N LEU A 43 17.12 -9.51 6.54
CA LEU A 43 16.51 -8.38 7.24
C LEU A 43 16.70 -8.49 8.76
N ILE A 44 16.60 -9.70 9.32
CA ILE A 44 16.81 -9.94 10.75
C ILE A 44 18.30 -9.77 11.10
N ARG A 45 19.21 -10.38 10.32
CA ARG A 45 20.65 -10.29 10.54
C ARG A 45 21.18 -8.86 10.43
N SER A 46 20.60 -8.08 9.52
CA SER A 46 20.93 -6.66 9.34
C SER A 46 20.24 -5.75 10.38
N ASN A 47 19.54 -6.32 11.36
CA ASN A 47 18.78 -5.60 12.40
C ASN A 47 17.72 -4.63 11.84
N VAL A 48 17.26 -4.86 10.60
CA VAL A 48 16.17 -4.10 9.98
C VAL A 48 14.82 -4.59 10.50
N VAL A 49 14.70 -5.89 10.78
CA VAL A 49 13.48 -6.47 11.38
C VAL A 49 13.83 -7.12 12.72
N ASN A 50 13.01 -6.82 13.73
CA ASN A 50 13.06 -7.52 15.02
C ASN A 50 11.92 -8.58 15.09
N PRO A 51 12.22 -9.88 14.90
CA PRO A 51 11.20 -10.92 14.84
C PRO A 51 10.73 -11.35 16.24
N LYS A 52 9.42 -11.60 16.40
CA LYS A 52 8.84 -12.02 17.70
C LYS A 52 9.20 -13.44 18.15
N LYS A 53 9.59 -14.35 17.24
CA LYS A 53 9.73 -15.80 17.52
C LYS A 53 11.16 -16.33 17.41
N VAL A 54 12.12 -15.47 17.08
CA VAL A 54 13.52 -15.82 16.79
C VAL A 54 14.39 -14.69 17.34
N ARG A 55 15.60 -14.97 17.80
CA ARG A 55 16.60 -13.93 18.12
C ARG A 55 17.62 -13.85 17.00
N ILE A 56 18.20 -12.67 16.79
CA ILE A 56 19.26 -12.48 15.78
C ILE A 56 20.41 -13.47 15.99
N SER A 57 20.80 -13.71 17.25
CA SER A 57 21.84 -14.67 17.61
C SER A 57 21.54 -16.11 17.18
N ASP A 58 20.26 -16.50 17.11
CA ASP A 58 19.88 -17.84 16.64
C ASP A 58 20.13 -17.99 15.12
N LEU A 59 20.25 -16.89 14.37
CA LEU A 59 20.50 -16.87 12.92
C LEU A 59 21.97 -16.61 12.55
N ASN A 60 22.87 -16.49 13.53
CA ASN A 60 24.32 -16.38 13.33
C ASN A 60 24.93 -17.75 12.99
N CYS A 61 24.44 -18.35 11.92
CA CYS A 61 24.81 -19.65 11.40
C CYS A 61 24.80 -19.62 9.87
N ASN A 62 25.16 -20.73 9.21
CA ASN A 62 25.09 -20.80 7.75
C ASN A 62 23.62 -20.70 7.25
N GLN A 63 23.44 -20.38 5.97
CA GLN A 63 22.12 -20.12 5.40
C GLN A 63 21.15 -21.30 5.51
N GLN A 64 21.63 -22.53 5.33
CA GLN A 64 20.77 -23.71 5.40
C GLN A 64 20.22 -23.92 6.80
N GLU A 65 21.07 -23.73 7.82
CA GLU A 65 20.68 -23.84 9.21
C GLU A 65 19.70 -22.71 9.61
N ALA A 66 19.96 -21.48 9.17
CA ALA A 66 19.04 -20.36 9.39
C ALA A 66 17.66 -20.63 8.79
N ARG A 67 17.58 -21.16 7.55
CA ARG A 67 16.30 -21.58 6.93
C ARG A 67 15.58 -22.64 7.77
N ARG A 68 16.31 -23.63 8.29
CA ARG A 68 15.75 -24.69 9.15
C ARG A 68 15.14 -24.11 10.43
N ILE A 69 15.88 -23.24 11.11
CA ILE A 69 15.40 -22.53 12.31
C ILE A 69 14.12 -21.76 12.00
N MET A 70 14.11 -20.98 10.91
CA MET A 70 12.93 -20.18 10.55
C MET A 70 11.70 -21.03 10.23
N ARG A 71 11.86 -22.13 9.48
CA ARG A 71 10.75 -23.06 9.18
C ARG A 71 10.20 -23.75 10.42
N ASN A 72 11.06 -24.05 11.40
CA ASN A 72 10.62 -24.64 12.67
C ASN A 72 9.84 -23.62 13.54
N ARG A 73 10.02 -22.32 13.32
CA ARG A 73 9.43 -21.24 14.14
C ARG A 73 8.19 -20.61 13.51
N TYR A 74 8.02 -20.77 12.19
CA TYR A 74 6.95 -20.17 11.43
C TYR A 74 6.30 -21.18 10.47
N LYS A 75 4.96 -21.30 10.52
CA LYS A 75 4.16 -22.18 9.64
C LYS A 75 4.40 -21.90 8.15
N ASP A 76 4.48 -20.63 7.78
CA ASP A 76 4.89 -20.17 6.45
C ASP A 76 5.95 -19.09 6.63
N ALA A 77 7.22 -19.52 6.76
CA ALA A 77 8.34 -18.61 6.89
C ALA A 77 8.58 -17.76 5.62
N PRO A 78 8.55 -18.33 4.39
CA PRO A 78 8.74 -17.57 3.14
C PRO A 78 7.75 -16.42 2.95
N MET A 79 6.48 -16.57 3.38
CA MET A 79 5.46 -15.51 3.33
C MET A 79 5.97 -14.16 3.82
N ARG A 80 6.84 -14.14 4.83
CA ARG A 80 7.34 -12.90 5.46
C ARG A 80 8.18 -12.03 4.52
N GLY A 81 9.05 -12.65 3.71
CA GLY A 81 9.78 -11.94 2.66
C GLY A 81 8.89 -11.68 1.44
N ARG A 82 7.99 -12.62 1.12
CA ARG A 82 7.05 -12.50 0.00
C ARG A 82 6.17 -11.26 0.09
N VAL A 83 5.54 -10.99 1.25
CA VAL A 83 4.65 -9.83 1.42
C VAL A 83 5.37 -8.49 1.27
N LEU A 84 6.65 -8.43 1.64
CA LEU A 84 7.50 -7.25 1.43
C LEU A 84 7.88 -7.09 -0.05
N GLY A 85 8.27 -8.18 -0.72
CA GLY A 85 8.52 -8.18 -2.16
C GLY A 85 7.28 -7.75 -2.95
N SER A 86 6.10 -8.27 -2.61
CA SER A 86 4.83 -7.89 -3.26
C SER A 86 4.47 -6.42 -3.06
N LEU A 87 4.85 -5.80 -1.92
CA LEU A 87 4.70 -4.36 -1.73
C LEU A 87 5.60 -3.59 -2.69
N PHE A 88 6.88 -3.97 -2.79
CA PHE A 88 7.82 -3.29 -3.68
C PHE A 88 7.48 -3.47 -5.16
N GLU A 89 6.99 -4.65 -5.56
CA GLU A 89 6.50 -4.90 -6.91
C GLU A 89 5.28 -4.02 -7.22
N LYS A 90 4.32 -3.95 -6.28
CA LYS A 90 3.12 -3.09 -6.42
C LYS A 90 3.48 -1.60 -6.56
N LEU A 91 4.54 -1.16 -5.89
CA LEU A 91 5.07 0.20 -5.96
C LEU A 91 6.01 0.42 -7.16
N GLY A 92 6.22 -0.57 -8.02
CA GLY A 92 7.13 -0.47 -9.17
C GLY A 92 8.60 -0.29 -8.78
N ILE A 93 8.97 -0.55 -7.53
CA ILE A 93 10.35 -0.46 -7.01
C ILE A 93 11.19 -1.65 -7.51
N ILE A 94 10.53 -2.80 -7.67
CA ILE A 94 11.10 -4.00 -8.30
C ILE A 94 10.15 -4.52 -9.37
N ASN A 95 10.66 -5.34 -10.29
CA ASN A 95 9.88 -6.18 -11.20
C ASN A 95 10.32 -7.64 -11.07
N ILE A 96 9.37 -8.57 -11.26
CA ILE A 96 9.68 -10.00 -11.36
C ILE A 96 9.56 -10.41 -12.83
N ILE A 97 10.70 -10.55 -13.52
CA ILE A 97 10.76 -10.92 -14.94
C ILE A 97 11.41 -12.29 -15.04
N ASN A 98 10.77 -13.23 -15.73
CA ASN A 98 11.23 -14.62 -15.82
C ASN A 98 11.53 -15.24 -14.44
N ASN A 99 10.66 -14.97 -13.47
CA ASN A 99 10.81 -15.36 -12.05
C ASN A 99 12.06 -14.81 -11.36
N ARG A 100 12.70 -13.76 -11.87
CA ARG A 100 13.87 -13.12 -11.24
C ARG A 100 13.54 -11.72 -10.77
N ILE A 101 14.04 -11.35 -9.59
CA ILE A 101 13.93 -9.97 -9.10
C ILE A 101 14.81 -9.07 -9.98
N ASN A 102 14.28 -7.91 -10.33
CA ASN A 102 15.03 -6.84 -10.98
C ASN A 102 14.69 -5.53 -10.25
N ILE A 103 15.70 -4.83 -9.76
CA ILE A 103 15.51 -3.46 -9.23
C ILE A 103 15.20 -2.52 -10.42
N THR A 104 14.15 -1.72 -10.29
CA THR A 104 13.78 -0.74 -11.33
C THR A 104 14.55 0.57 -11.15
N GLN A 105 14.40 1.51 -12.09
CA GLN A 105 14.95 2.85 -11.93
C GLN A 105 14.44 3.56 -10.66
N ILE A 106 13.16 3.40 -10.32
CA ILE A 106 12.58 3.94 -9.07
C ILE A 106 13.31 3.35 -7.86
N GLY A 107 13.52 2.02 -7.86
CA GLY A 107 14.26 1.35 -6.79
C GLY A 107 15.71 1.81 -6.68
N SER A 108 16.40 1.97 -7.81
CA SER A 108 17.78 2.49 -7.83
C SER A 108 17.87 3.92 -7.30
N ASN A 109 16.94 4.80 -7.69
CA ASN A 109 16.91 6.18 -7.20
C ASN A 109 16.76 6.22 -5.66
N ILE A 110 15.87 5.39 -5.11
CA ILE A 110 15.70 5.27 -3.65
C ILE A 110 16.97 4.76 -2.97
N LEU A 111 17.66 3.76 -3.54
CA LEU A 111 18.88 3.17 -2.97
C LEU A 111 20.07 4.13 -2.94
N GLU A 112 20.23 4.89 -4.02
CA GLU A 112 21.29 5.87 -4.23
C GLU A 112 21.01 7.21 -3.55
N ARG A 113 19.78 7.39 -3.02
CA ARG A 113 19.28 8.66 -2.47
C ARG A 113 19.35 9.80 -3.50
N ASN A 114 19.06 9.45 -4.76
CA ASN A 114 18.96 10.43 -5.82
C ASN A 114 17.59 11.12 -5.74
N GLY A 115 17.60 12.44 -5.55
CA GLY A 115 16.37 13.23 -5.40
C GLY A 115 15.77 13.19 -4.00
N ASP A 116 14.63 13.86 -3.83
CA ASP A 116 13.92 13.90 -2.56
C ASP A 116 13.16 12.57 -2.30
N PHE A 117 13.08 12.14 -1.04
CA PHE A 117 12.35 10.91 -0.69
C PHE A 117 10.88 10.99 -1.12
N SER A 118 10.28 12.17 -0.98
CA SER A 118 8.90 12.44 -1.37
C SER A 118 8.69 12.26 -2.87
N GLU A 119 9.59 12.79 -3.69
CA GLU A 119 9.52 12.69 -5.15
C GLU A 119 9.60 11.23 -5.60
N ASN A 120 10.56 10.48 -5.07
CA ASN A 120 10.68 9.05 -5.34
C ASN A 120 9.44 8.25 -4.89
N LEU A 121 8.85 8.61 -3.75
CA LEU A 121 7.63 7.98 -3.26
C LEU A 121 6.41 8.30 -4.13
N ILE A 122 6.33 9.52 -4.69
CA ILE A 122 5.30 9.90 -5.67
C ILE A 122 5.43 9.03 -6.92
N GLU A 123 6.65 8.85 -7.47
CA GLU A 123 6.88 7.98 -8.62
C GLU A 123 6.48 6.52 -8.34
N ALA A 124 6.82 6.02 -7.15
CA ALA A 124 6.45 4.69 -6.69
C ALA A 124 4.92 4.52 -6.59
N LEU A 125 4.23 5.46 -5.92
CA LEU A 125 2.78 5.44 -5.79
C LEU A 125 2.06 5.63 -7.12
N ARG A 126 2.62 6.38 -8.07
CA ARG A 126 2.12 6.50 -9.45
C ARG A 126 2.26 5.21 -10.24
N SER A 127 3.11 4.28 -9.84
CA SER A 127 3.23 2.95 -10.45
C SER A 127 2.20 1.96 -9.90
N TRP A 128 1.61 2.23 -8.74
CA TRP A 128 0.56 1.38 -8.18
C TRP A 128 -0.67 1.35 -9.09
N ARG A 129 -1.02 0.15 -9.56
CA ARG A 129 -2.24 -0.11 -10.31
C ARG A 129 -3.16 -1.02 -9.51
N TYR A 130 -4.45 -0.72 -9.54
CA TYR A 130 -5.49 -1.59 -9.03
C TYR A 130 -6.47 -1.89 -10.15
N ILE A 131 -6.70 -3.18 -10.40
CA ILE A 131 -7.69 -3.65 -11.37
C ILE A 131 -8.64 -4.53 -10.58
N ASN A 132 -9.87 -4.06 -10.44
CA ASN A 132 -10.91 -4.84 -9.79
C ASN A 132 -11.49 -5.86 -10.79
N PRO A 133 -11.42 -7.18 -10.54
CA PRO A 133 -11.94 -8.19 -11.47
C PRO A 133 -13.46 -8.12 -11.65
N ILE A 134 -14.19 -7.52 -10.69
CA ILE A 134 -15.63 -7.30 -10.75
C ILE A 134 -15.89 -5.82 -10.47
N SER A 135 -16.12 -5.04 -11.53
CA SER A 135 -16.41 -3.60 -11.45
C SER A 135 -17.58 -3.34 -10.50
N GLN A 136 -17.47 -2.28 -9.70
CA GLN A 136 -18.32 -2.07 -8.53
C GLN A 136 -19.72 -1.55 -8.83
N LEU A 137 -19.88 -0.79 -9.91
CA LEU A 137 -21.14 -0.14 -10.25
C LEU A 137 -21.62 -0.45 -11.67
N ASN A 138 -20.75 -0.93 -12.56
CA ASN A 138 -21.17 -1.33 -13.90
C ASN A 138 -20.19 -2.31 -14.56
N ASN A 139 -20.66 -3.52 -14.89
CA ASN A 139 -19.86 -4.52 -15.61
C ASN A 139 -19.39 -4.04 -17.00
N SER A 140 -19.98 -2.98 -17.57
CA SER A 140 -19.56 -2.38 -18.84
C SER A 140 -18.39 -1.40 -18.72
N ILE A 141 -18.08 -0.89 -17.51
CA ILE A 141 -16.99 0.05 -17.27
C ILE A 141 -15.86 -0.72 -16.59
N ARG A 142 -14.88 -1.16 -17.38
CA ARG A 142 -13.64 -1.76 -16.90
C ARG A 142 -12.52 -0.75 -17.09
N THR A 143 -12.04 -0.18 -15.99
CA THR A 143 -10.78 0.56 -16.03
C THR A 143 -9.64 -0.43 -15.95
N THR A 144 -8.72 -0.35 -16.92
CA THR A 144 -7.48 -1.14 -16.91
C THR A 144 -6.33 -0.39 -16.25
N ASN A 145 -6.56 0.88 -15.86
CA ASN A 145 -5.53 1.81 -15.44
C ASN A 145 -5.97 2.69 -14.26
N PHE A 146 -6.57 2.11 -13.22
CA PHE A 146 -6.92 2.85 -12.01
C PHE A 146 -5.73 2.89 -11.03
N ASN A 147 -5.43 4.09 -10.52
CA ASN A 147 -4.42 4.32 -9.50
C ASN A 147 -5.09 4.93 -8.25
N PRO A 148 -5.10 4.21 -7.11
CA PRO A 148 -5.74 4.68 -5.88
C PRO A 148 -5.20 5.99 -5.31
N PHE A 149 -3.89 6.23 -5.41
CA PHE A 149 -3.27 7.46 -4.92
C PHE A 149 -3.77 8.69 -5.69
N ILE A 150 -3.75 8.62 -7.02
CA ILE A 150 -4.26 9.69 -7.90
C ILE A 150 -5.77 9.87 -7.70
N ALA A 151 -6.52 8.78 -7.55
CA ALA A 151 -7.96 8.85 -7.35
C ALA A 151 -8.33 9.52 -6.01
N THR A 152 -7.53 9.28 -4.96
CA THR A 152 -7.69 9.93 -3.66
C THR A 152 -7.48 11.44 -3.76
N ILE A 153 -6.42 11.88 -4.45
CA ILE A 153 -6.16 13.30 -4.72
C ILE A 153 -7.35 13.94 -5.44
N ASN A 154 -7.82 13.32 -6.53
CA ASN A 154 -8.93 13.85 -7.32
C ASN A 154 -10.24 13.92 -6.53
N ILE A 155 -10.55 12.94 -5.67
CA ILE A 155 -11.74 13.02 -4.81
C ILE A 155 -11.63 14.18 -3.83
N ILE A 156 -10.48 14.34 -3.16
CA ILE A 156 -10.29 15.42 -2.19
C ILE A 156 -10.42 16.78 -2.88
N GLU A 157 -9.77 16.94 -4.03
CA GLU A 157 -9.87 18.16 -4.84
C GLU A 157 -11.34 18.44 -5.20
N ARG A 158 -12.07 17.41 -5.62
CA ARG A 158 -13.47 17.57 -6.01
C ARG A 158 -14.38 17.93 -4.85
N VAL A 159 -14.18 17.33 -3.67
CA VAL A 159 -14.91 17.68 -2.44
C VAL A 159 -14.60 19.13 -2.04
N ASN A 160 -13.34 19.56 -2.12
CA ASN A 160 -12.94 20.94 -1.87
C ASN A 160 -13.61 21.92 -2.84
N GLN A 161 -13.73 21.58 -4.12
CA GLN A 161 -14.44 22.43 -5.09
C GLN A 161 -15.94 22.58 -4.79
N ILE A 162 -16.60 21.54 -4.26
CA ILE A 162 -18.05 21.54 -4.00
C ILE A 162 -18.39 22.29 -2.69
N ILE A 163 -17.59 22.11 -1.64
CA ILE A 163 -17.88 22.66 -0.30
C ILE A 163 -17.16 23.99 -0.06
N GLY A 164 -15.93 24.12 -0.56
CA GLY A 164 -15.00 25.19 -0.25
C GLY A 164 -13.58 24.64 -0.03
N GLU A 165 -12.58 25.48 -0.29
CA GLU A 165 -11.17 25.12 -0.15
C GLU A 165 -10.86 24.55 1.25
N ASN A 166 -9.97 23.57 1.28
CA ASN A 166 -9.50 22.90 2.51
C ASN A 166 -10.55 22.12 3.32
N SER A 167 -11.64 21.70 2.69
CA SER A 167 -12.66 20.84 3.32
C SER A 167 -12.20 19.40 3.56
N GLY A 168 -11.27 18.88 2.75
CA GLY A 168 -10.70 17.54 2.85
C GLY A 168 -11.74 16.42 2.83
N ILE A 169 -11.33 15.23 3.26
CA ILE A 169 -12.19 14.09 3.60
C ILE A 169 -11.80 13.51 4.96
N SER A 170 -12.78 13.09 5.74
CA SER A 170 -12.53 12.40 7.01
C SER A 170 -12.00 10.99 6.79
N TYR A 171 -11.36 10.43 7.82
CA TYR A 171 -10.93 9.03 7.82
C TYR A 171 -12.07 8.04 7.49
N GLN A 172 -13.26 8.29 8.01
CA GLN A 172 -14.44 7.45 7.74
C GLN A 172 -14.91 7.61 6.28
N GLU A 173 -14.90 8.84 5.76
CA GLU A 173 -15.24 9.10 4.36
C GLU A 173 -14.25 8.40 3.40
N TYR A 174 -12.96 8.43 3.74
CA TYR A 174 -11.92 7.72 2.98
C TYR A 174 -12.20 6.22 2.91
N ILE A 175 -12.47 5.56 4.04
CA ILE A 175 -12.75 4.13 4.09
C ILE A 175 -14.01 3.75 3.29
N PHE A 176 -15.12 4.47 3.49
CA PHE A 176 -16.40 3.98 2.97
C PHE A 176 -16.75 4.48 1.57
N PHE A 177 -16.14 5.57 1.11
CA PHE A 177 -16.39 6.10 -0.24
C PHE A 177 -15.16 5.98 -1.16
N VAL A 178 -13.96 6.27 -0.67
CA VAL A 178 -12.77 6.37 -1.54
C VAL A 178 -12.13 5.01 -1.79
N LYS A 179 -12.01 4.19 -0.74
CA LYS A 179 -11.37 2.86 -0.80
C LYS A 179 -12.10 1.84 -1.64
N ILE A 180 -13.38 2.09 -1.92
CA ILE A 180 -14.10 1.28 -2.87
C ILE A 180 -13.84 1.76 -4.30
N LEU A 181 -13.76 3.06 -4.58
CA LEU A 181 -13.54 3.58 -5.94
C LEU A 181 -12.54 2.76 -6.79
N ASP A 182 -12.97 2.34 -7.97
CA ASP A 182 -12.17 1.58 -8.94
C ASP A 182 -12.18 2.19 -10.36
N CYS A 183 -12.84 3.32 -10.54
CA CYS A 183 -12.94 4.01 -11.82
C CYS A 183 -12.90 5.53 -11.65
N TYR A 184 -12.17 6.22 -12.53
CA TYR A 184 -12.09 7.69 -12.48
C TYR A 184 -13.40 8.38 -12.84
N ASP A 185 -14.24 7.78 -13.70
CA ASP A 185 -15.54 8.33 -14.10
C ASP A 185 -16.52 8.45 -12.92
N LEU A 186 -16.25 7.76 -11.82
CA LEU A 186 -17.06 7.78 -10.60
C LEU A 186 -16.62 8.84 -9.59
N ILE A 187 -15.54 9.59 -9.84
CA ILE A 187 -15.04 10.61 -8.90
C ILE A 187 -16.13 11.63 -8.55
N ASP A 188 -16.82 12.18 -9.55
CA ASP A 188 -17.89 13.16 -9.33
C ASP A 188 -19.03 12.58 -8.48
N TYR A 189 -19.42 11.33 -8.77
CA TYR A 189 -20.48 10.65 -8.04
C TYR A 189 -20.09 10.47 -6.56
N PHE A 190 -18.90 9.95 -6.28
CA PHE A 190 -18.44 9.72 -4.92
C PHE A 190 -18.17 11.01 -4.15
N ALA A 191 -17.64 12.05 -4.80
CA ALA A 191 -17.48 13.36 -4.17
C ALA A 191 -18.83 13.94 -3.73
N ASN A 192 -19.86 13.85 -4.58
CA ASN A 192 -21.21 14.28 -4.21
C ASN A 192 -21.82 13.43 -3.08
N LEU A 193 -21.60 12.12 -3.08
CA LEU A 193 -22.03 11.26 -1.96
C LEU A 193 -21.39 11.68 -0.63
N ILE A 194 -20.08 11.96 -0.63
CA ILE A 194 -19.37 12.46 0.55
C ILE A 194 -20.01 13.77 1.03
N VAL A 195 -20.19 14.75 0.14
CA VAL A 195 -20.81 16.05 0.48
C VAL A 195 -22.21 15.87 1.05
N ASN A 196 -23.03 15.02 0.43
CA ASN A 196 -24.39 14.75 0.88
C ASN A 196 -24.40 14.03 2.24
N SER A 197 -23.43 13.15 2.49
CA SER A 197 -23.30 12.44 3.76
C SER A 197 -23.01 13.35 4.96
N ARG A 198 -22.37 14.50 4.73
CA ARG A 198 -22.17 15.55 5.75
C ARG A 198 -23.46 16.29 6.10
N ARG A 199 -24.46 16.29 5.21
CA ARG A 199 -25.76 16.95 5.40
C ARG A 199 -26.83 15.99 5.90
N ASP A 200 -26.73 14.71 5.52
CA ASP A 200 -27.65 13.65 5.89
C ASP A 200 -26.90 12.38 6.27
N MET A 201 -26.86 12.11 7.58
CA MET A 201 -26.20 10.93 8.16
C MET A 201 -26.72 9.59 7.62
N ARG A 202 -27.94 9.55 7.06
CA ARG A 202 -28.49 8.33 6.45
C ARG A 202 -27.70 7.92 5.22
N VAL A 203 -27.14 8.87 4.46
CA VAL A 203 -26.29 8.57 3.29
C VAL A 203 -25.02 7.84 3.74
N LEU A 204 -24.36 8.34 4.79
CA LEU A 204 -23.18 7.68 5.37
C LEU A 204 -23.54 6.28 5.88
N GLN A 205 -24.63 6.15 6.64
CA GLN A 205 -25.04 4.87 7.22
C GLN A 205 -25.35 3.82 6.14
N ASN A 206 -26.06 4.22 5.08
CA ASN A 206 -26.37 3.35 3.95
C ASN A 206 -25.09 2.91 3.22
N GLN A 207 -24.13 3.82 3.04
CA GLN A 207 -22.86 3.49 2.42
C GLN A 207 -22.07 2.48 3.27
N ILE A 208 -21.97 2.71 4.58
CA ILE A 208 -21.31 1.77 5.51
C ILE A 208 -21.94 0.39 5.41
N GLU A 209 -23.27 0.33 5.43
CA GLU A 209 -23.99 -0.94 5.33
C GLU A 209 -23.78 -1.62 3.98
N PHE A 210 -23.79 -0.86 2.88
CA PHE A 210 -23.47 -1.38 1.55
C PHE A 210 -22.06 -1.97 1.51
N VAL A 211 -21.06 -1.24 2.00
CA VAL A 211 -19.66 -1.70 2.04
C VAL A 211 -19.54 -2.98 2.85
N ARG A 212 -20.10 -3.02 4.07
CA ARG A 212 -20.06 -4.18 4.97
C ARG A 212 -20.70 -5.42 4.38
N ARG A 213 -21.78 -5.27 3.62
CA ARG A 213 -22.50 -6.39 3.00
C ARG A 213 -21.78 -6.92 1.74
N ASN A 214 -21.07 -6.05 1.01
CA ASN A 214 -20.58 -6.37 -0.33
C ASN A 214 -19.04 -6.48 -0.44
N CYS A 215 -18.28 -5.98 0.54
CA CYS A 215 -16.82 -6.04 0.57
C CYS A 215 -16.32 -7.26 1.35
N ILE A 216 -15.40 -8.01 0.74
CA ILE A 216 -14.88 -9.26 1.29
C ILE A 216 -13.85 -9.01 2.42
N ASN A 217 -13.26 -7.80 2.51
CA ASN A 217 -12.10 -7.50 3.36
C ASN A 217 -12.32 -6.45 4.47
N ASP A 218 -13.57 -6.14 4.87
CA ASP A 218 -13.88 -5.07 5.85
C ASP A 218 -13.16 -5.23 7.21
N TYR A 219 -12.82 -6.46 7.63
CA TYR A 219 -12.26 -6.72 8.97
C TYR A 219 -10.89 -6.08 9.27
N ASN A 220 -10.04 -5.85 8.26
CA ASN A 220 -8.70 -5.28 8.45
C ASN A 220 -8.57 -3.89 7.82
N GLU A 221 -9.67 -3.29 7.41
CA GLU A 221 -9.65 -2.09 6.57
C GLU A 221 -9.07 -0.87 7.29
N ASN A 222 -9.25 -0.80 8.61
CA ASN A 222 -8.62 0.25 9.41
C ASN A 222 -7.09 0.17 9.36
N ASP A 223 -6.52 -1.04 9.47
CA ASP A 223 -5.07 -1.23 9.46
C ASP A 223 -4.47 -0.91 8.07
N TYR A 224 -5.20 -1.24 7.00
CA TYR A 224 -4.80 -0.91 5.64
C TYR A 224 -4.89 0.59 5.41
N SER A 225 -6.04 1.19 5.72
CA SER A 225 -6.31 2.61 5.48
C SER A 225 -5.35 3.53 6.22
N ASP A 226 -5.05 3.24 7.49
CA ASP A 226 -4.02 3.92 8.25
C ASP A 226 -2.64 3.83 7.56
N ASN A 227 -2.29 2.65 7.03
CA ASN A 227 -1.03 2.51 6.32
C ASN A 227 -1.01 3.30 5.00
N GLU A 228 -2.07 3.26 4.21
CA GLU A 228 -2.12 4.01 2.95
C GLU A 228 -2.03 5.52 3.19
N ILE A 229 -2.75 6.03 4.20
CA ILE A 229 -2.66 7.45 4.59
C ILE A 229 -1.23 7.83 4.96
N LYS A 230 -0.49 6.98 5.68
CA LYS A 230 0.93 7.25 6.01
C LYS A 230 1.79 7.37 4.75
N TYR A 231 1.61 6.49 3.77
CA TYR A 231 2.32 6.57 2.49
C TYR A 231 1.95 7.84 1.73
N PHE A 232 0.66 8.17 1.70
CA PHE A 232 0.15 9.35 1.02
C PHE A 232 0.67 10.65 1.66
N VAL A 233 0.65 10.76 2.99
CA VAL A 233 1.16 11.92 3.71
C VAL A 233 2.68 12.06 3.58
N ALA A 234 3.42 10.94 3.50
CA ALA A 234 4.86 10.95 3.30
C ALA A 234 5.29 11.50 1.91
N THR A 235 4.34 11.73 1.00
CA THR A 235 4.58 12.45 -0.27
C THR A 235 4.54 13.97 -0.15
N ASN A 236 4.24 14.52 1.03
CA ASN A 236 4.03 15.95 1.25
C ASN A 236 2.98 16.61 0.32
N LEU A 237 2.25 15.86 -0.51
CA LEU A 237 1.11 16.34 -1.31
C LEU A 237 -0.20 16.32 -0.52
N LEU A 238 -0.23 15.52 0.55
CA LEU A 238 -1.39 15.32 1.41
C LEU A 238 -0.99 15.53 2.87
N THR A 239 -1.91 16.07 3.67
CA THR A 239 -1.80 16.16 5.12
C THR A 239 -2.93 15.40 5.77
N PHE A 240 -2.69 14.85 6.96
CA PHE A 240 -3.72 14.22 7.77
C PHE A 240 -3.74 14.86 9.16
N ASN A 241 -4.64 15.83 9.36
CA ASN A 241 -4.72 16.63 10.57
C ASN A 241 -6.13 16.57 11.16
N ASN A 242 -6.24 16.37 12.47
CA ASN A 242 -7.53 16.30 13.18
C ASN A 242 -8.54 15.31 12.55
N GLY A 243 -8.05 14.19 12.01
CA GLY A 243 -8.89 13.17 11.36
C GLY A 243 -9.32 13.49 9.93
N ILE A 244 -8.83 14.59 9.34
CA ILE A 244 -9.12 15.02 7.97
C ILE A 244 -7.87 14.83 7.10
N LEU A 245 -8.03 14.07 6.02
CA LEU A 245 -7.08 13.96 4.92
C LEU A 245 -7.37 15.06 3.91
N ASN A 246 -6.37 15.89 3.60
CA ASN A 246 -6.53 16.99 2.66
C ASN A 246 -5.26 17.21 1.83
N LEU A 247 -5.39 17.96 0.73
CA LEU A 247 -4.28 18.42 -0.09
C LEU A 247 -3.41 19.40 0.69
N ASN A 248 -2.10 19.33 0.48
CA ASN A 248 -1.12 20.23 1.06
C ASN A 248 -0.83 21.36 0.05
N TYR A 249 -1.46 22.52 0.25
CA TYR A 249 -1.26 23.74 -0.54
C TYR A 249 -0.68 24.85 0.32
#